data_AF-A0A1F3N5V2-F1
#
_entry.id   AF-A0A1F3N5V2-F1
#
_cell.length_a   1.000
_cell.length_b   1.000
_cell.length_c   1.000
_cell.angle_alpha   90.00
_cell.angle_beta   90.00
_cell.angle_gamma   90.00
#
_symmetry.space_group_name_H-M   'P 1'
#
loop_
_entity.id
_entity.type
_entity.pdbx_description
1 polymer ?
#
loop_
_entity_poly.entity_id
_entity_poly.type
_entity_poly.pdbx_seq_one_letter_code
_entity_poly.pdbx_strand_id
1 'polypeptide(L)'
;MVKPGFEDILAMTSTLPGSFITSFRSLTKDTLYRKLFTQGTIPPGMVYVEGLGIEILSNFCNEKHGFFIDRYEVPNKQFKEFIDKGGYTNPDFWKHEFKKDGKVISREEAMKFFVDETGRTGPSTWIAGQYPEGQDDFPVSGISWYEAAAYAEYAGKSLPTSAHWYSAAGNDFLNLTFVSKLMSISNFNNKGPESVGKYKGVTSFGAYDMAGNVREWCWNETAVGHIIRGGAWDDASYLFYEMSQLPSFDRSAKNGFRCALYIDKEKIPERTFEIVDYSENTDYSKVKPVDDDIFKIYNERFLYDSSALDAITEETIRSYENYTIEKITFNAAYGNDRVIAYLFLPDNSYPPFQTLIFYPGLNALAETNLLKSTETKWLTDYLVKNGRAVMCPVYKGTFDRINDKERAVLSGRQLTDWIIKWVQDFSRTVDYLETRTDIDKNNIGYYGSSWGGLMGGIIPAVEDRLKVNILIVGGFAGPSEMVSTVSRIKIPTLMLNGKYDATFPLESSVLPFYNFLGTPEKDKNLIIYETDHYVQRNDMIKEVLAWCDKYMGPVRPKSNVP
;
A
#
# COMPACT_ATOMS: atom_id res chain seq x y z
N MET A 1 14.04 -23.26 -18.79
CA MET A 1 14.45 -24.60 -19.27
C MET A 1 13.33 -25.10 -20.15
N VAL A 2 13.64 -25.65 -21.33
CA VAL A 2 12.65 -26.25 -22.24
C VAL A 2 12.77 -27.76 -22.13
N LYS A 3 11.65 -28.45 -21.86
CA LYS A 3 11.61 -29.92 -21.84
C LYS A 3 10.68 -30.40 -22.96
N PRO A 4 11.19 -31.09 -23.99
CA PRO A 4 10.37 -31.56 -25.11
C PRO A 4 9.14 -32.35 -24.64
N GLY A 5 7.97 -32.06 -25.23
CA GLY A 5 6.69 -32.67 -24.88
C GLY A 5 5.93 -31.99 -23.73
N PHE A 6 6.51 -30.95 -23.12
CA PHE A 6 5.88 -30.16 -22.05
C PHE A 6 5.72 -28.69 -22.47
N GLU A 7 4.80 -27.99 -21.80
CA GLU A 7 4.57 -26.54 -22.00
C GLU A 7 5.76 -25.71 -21.53
N ASP A 8 6.12 -24.70 -22.31
CA ASP A 8 7.16 -23.73 -21.95
C ASP A 8 6.57 -22.58 -21.14
N ILE A 9 7.14 -22.33 -19.96
CA ILE A 9 6.73 -21.25 -19.06
C ILE A 9 7.98 -20.49 -18.60
N LEU A 10 7.97 -19.18 -18.79
CA LEU A 10 8.92 -18.28 -18.13
C LEU A 10 8.40 -17.99 -16.72
N ALA A 11 9.27 -18.11 -15.72
CA ALA A 11 8.94 -17.85 -14.32
C ALA A 11 10.13 -17.18 -13.63
N MET A 12 9.86 -16.32 -12.65
CA MET A 12 10.88 -15.64 -11.85
C MET A 12 10.79 -16.05 -10.38
N THR A 13 11.93 -16.15 -9.71
CA THR A 13 12.01 -16.36 -8.25
C THR A 13 13.16 -15.53 -7.68
N SER A 14 13.10 -15.20 -6.38
CA SER A 14 14.21 -14.58 -5.68
C SER A 14 15.32 -15.60 -5.41
N THR A 15 16.58 -15.17 -5.55
CA THR A 15 17.79 -15.90 -5.09
C THR A 15 18.15 -15.54 -3.64
N LEU A 16 17.41 -14.62 -3.01
CA LEU A 16 17.64 -14.23 -1.61
C LEU A 16 17.03 -15.26 -0.65
N PRO A 17 17.71 -15.59 0.47
CA PRO A 17 17.20 -16.54 1.45
C PRO A 17 15.95 -15.98 2.14
N GLY A 18 14.80 -16.62 1.93
CA GLY A 18 13.64 -16.46 2.81
C GLY A 18 13.95 -17.12 4.15
N SER A 19 13.83 -16.39 5.26
CA SER A 19 14.30 -16.86 6.58
C SER A 19 13.40 -17.89 7.27
N PHE A 20 12.46 -18.54 6.58
CA PHE A 20 11.48 -19.46 7.19
C PHE A 20 11.07 -20.64 6.30
N ILE A 21 12.05 -21.31 5.69
CA ILE A 21 11.79 -22.54 4.92
C ILE A 21 12.04 -23.75 5.81
N THR A 22 11.01 -24.23 6.52
CA THR A 22 11.09 -25.52 7.24
C THR A 22 9.98 -26.52 6.94
N SER A 23 8.99 -26.22 6.09
CA SER A 23 7.92 -27.19 5.79
C SER A 23 7.59 -27.46 4.32
N PHE A 24 8.07 -26.66 3.36
CA PHE A 24 8.00 -27.04 1.94
C PHE A 24 9.29 -27.75 1.55
N ARG A 25 9.17 -28.93 0.93
CA ARG A 25 10.29 -29.75 0.43
C ARG A 25 11.35 -28.87 -0.25
N SER A 26 12.42 -28.58 0.49
CA SER A 26 13.73 -28.18 -0.01
C SER A 26 13.76 -27.02 -1.01
N LEU A 27 13.28 -25.82 -0.66
CA LEU A 27 13.80 -24.60 -1.31
C LEU A 27 15.20 -24.30 -0.73
N THR A 28 16.19 -25.09 -1.14
CA THR A 28 17.59 -24.68 -1.02
C THR A 28 17.84 -23.52 -1.98
N LYS A 29 18.56 -22.50 -1.49
CA LYS A 29 19.04 -21.29 -2.18
C LYS A 29 19.19 -21.50 -3.69
N ASP A 30 18.27 -21.03 -4.54
CA ASP A 30 18.38 -21.02 -6.03
C ASP A 30 17.66 -22.14 -6.83
N THR A 31 16.82 -23.00 -6.22
CA THR A 31 16.12 -24.07 -6.97
C THR A 31 14.59 -23.85 -7.08
N LEU A 32 14.05 -23.82 -8.30
CA LEU A 32 12.61 -23.72 -8.57
C LEU A 32 11.99 -25.11 -8.83
N TYR A 33 11.02 -25.52 -8.02
CA TYR A 33 10.24 -26.74 -8.26
C TYR A 33 8.97 -26.42 -9.02
N ARG A 34 8.71 -27.10 -10.14
CA ARG A 34 7.51 -26.90 -10.96
C ARG A 34 6.93 -28.23 -11.42
N LYS A 35 5.60 -28.32 -11.35
CA LYS A 35 4.84 -29.35 -12.04
C LYS A 35 4.87 -29.04 -13.54
N LEU A 36 5.33 -30.01 -14.33
CA LEU A 36 5.31 -29.89 -15.78
C LEU A 36 4.00 -30.44 -16.33
N PHE A 37 3.44 -29.70 -17.28
CA PHE A 37 2.22 -30.07 -17.99
C PHE A 37 2.58 -30.45 -19.42
N THR A 38 1.99 -31.54 -19.91
CA THR A 38 2.17 -31.93 -21.32
C THR A 38 1.52 -30.88 -22.22
N GLN A 39 2.09 -30.67 -23.40
CA GLN A 39 1.57 -29.67 -24.34
C GLN A 39 0.08 -29.87 -24.62
N GLY A 40 -0.68 -28.77 -24.63
CA GLY A 40 -2.13 -28.77 -24.86
C GLY A 40 -2.99 -29.17 -23.65
N THR A 41 -2.40 -29.42 -22.47
CA THR A 41 -3.19 -29.70 -21.25
C THR A 41 -3.50 -28.49 -20.40
N ILE A 42 -2.77 -27.38 -20.59
CA ILE A 42 -3.11 -26.09 -19.99
C ILE A 42 -4.09 -25.39 -20.93
N PRO A 43 -5.20 -24.82 -20.43
CA PRO A 43 -6.09 -24.00 -21.24
C PRO A 43 -5.32 -22.88 -21.98
N PRO A 44 -5.64 -22.60 -23.26
CA PRO A 44 -4.93 -21.59 -24.03
C PRO A 44 -4.89 -20.23 -23.33
N GLY A 45 -3.69 -19.64 -23.26
CA GLY A 45 -3.48 -18.33 -22.64
C GLY A 45 -3.46 -18.32 -21.10
N MET A 46 -3.52 -19.48 -20.44
CA MET A 46 -3.46 -19.58 -18.98
C MET A 46 -2.13 -20.15 -18.46
N VAL A 47 -1.92 -20.03 -17.15
CA VAL A 47 -0.83 -20.67 -16.40
C VAL A 47 -1.40 -21.44 -15.21
N TYR A 48 -0.72 -22.50 -14.79
CA TYR A 48 -1.10 -23.28 -13.62
C TYR A 48 -0.49 -22.70 -12.34
N VAL A 49 -1.33 -22.48 -11.33
CA VAL A 49 -0.92 -22.03 -10.01
C VAL A 49 -1.19 -23.15 -9.01
N GLU A 50 -0.15 -23.50 -8.26
CA GLU A 50 -0.27 -24.38 -7.11
C GLU A 50 -0.79 -23.56 -5.92
N GLY A 51 -1.85 -24.03 -5.25
CA GLY A 51 -2.39 -23.32 -4.08
C GLY A 51 -1.37 -23.28 -2.94
N LEU A 52 -0.99 -22.08 -2.48
CA LEU A 52 0.13 -21.88 -1.54
C LEU A 52 -0.23 -21.99 -0.05
N GLY A 53 -1.50 -22.18 0.31
CA GLY A 53 -1.88 -22.54 1.68
C GLY A 53 -1.37 -21.63 2.80
N ILE A 54 -1.32 -20.32 2.59
CA ILE A 54 -0.89 -19.38 3.63
C ILE A 54 -2.06 -19.11 4.59
N GLU A 55 -1.79 -19.37 5.87
CA GLU A 55 -2.73 -19.44 6.98
C GLU A 55 -3.24 -18.07 7.49
N ILE A 56 -3.38 -17.08 6.61
CA ILE A 56 -3.99 -15.79 7.00
C ILE A 56 -5.45 -15.71 6.56
N LEU A 57 -5.84 -16.31 5.43
CA LEU A 57 -7.26 -16.37 5.01
C LEU A 57 -7.65 -17.63 4.20
N SER A 58 -6.76 -18.62 4.01
CA SER A 58 -7.13 -19.81 3.20
C SER A 58 -6.27 -21.06 3.46
N ASN A 59 -6.88 -22.14 4.00
CA ASN A 59 -6.23 -23.44 4.23
C ASN A 59 -6.10 -24.28 2.94
N PHE A 60 -5.36 -23.82 1.93
CA PHE A 60 -5.07 -24.61 0.72
C PHE A 60 -3.69 -25.28 0.78
N CYS A 61 -3.46 -26.17 1.74
CA CYS A 61 -2.20 -26.92 1.84
C CYS A 61 -2.22 -28.32 1.22
N ASN A 62 -3.27 -28.68 0.46
CA ASN A 62 -3.27 -29.94 -0.28
C ASN A 62 -3.05 -29.65 -1.78
N GLU A 63 -2.01 -30.27 -2.36
CA GLU A 63 -1.58 -30.31 -3.78
C GLU A 63 -2.73 -30.60 -4.79
N LYS A 64 -3.94 -30.89 -4.30
CA LYS A 64 -5.15 -31.28 -5.03
C LYS A 64 -6.09 -30.14 -5.43
N HIS A 65 -5.77 -28.88 -5.13
CA HIS A 65 -6.65 -27.73 -5.41
C HIS A 65 -6.01 -26.62 -6.27
N GLY A 66 -5.07 -26.98 -7.14
CA GLY A 66 -4.53 -26.04 -8.12
C GLY A 66 -5.60 -25.50 -9.06
N PHE A 67 -5.32 -24.34 -9.65
CA PHE A 67 -6.21 -23.66 -10.58
C PHE A 67 -5.41 -23.07 -11.74
N PHE A 68 -6.11 -22.73 -12.82
CA PHE A 68 -5.53 -21.99 -13.91
C PHE A 68 -5.92 -20.52 -13.80
N ILE A 69 -5.03 -19.63 -14.20
CA ILE A 69 -5.30 -18.19 -14.28
C ILE A 69 -4.78 -17.66 -15.61
N ASP A 70 -5.43 -16.65 -16.16
CA ASP A 70 -4.97 -15.99 -17.38
C ASP A 70 -3.55 -15.46 -17.18
N ARG A 71 -2.72 -15.73 -18.20
CA ARG A 71 -1.31 -15.32 -18.24
C ARG A 71 -1.17 -13.80 -18.21
N TYR A 72 -2.14 -13.10 -18.80
CA TYR A 72 -2.20 -11.65 -18.92
C TYR A 72 -3.56 -11.15 -18.44
N GLU A 73 -3.67 -9.85 -18.18
CA GLU A 73 -4.95 -9.15 -18.11
C GLU A 73 -5.73 -9.34 -19.42
N VAL A 74 -7.07 -9.26 -19.37
CA VAL A 74 -7.91 -9.42 -20.57
C VAL A 74 -7.64 -8.27 -21.55
N PRO A 75 -7.16 -8.52 -22.79
CA PRO A 75 -6.90 -7.45 -23.73
C PRO A 75 -8.18 -6.86 -24.35
N ASN A 76 -8.12 -5.60 -24.77
CA ASN A 76 -9.22 -4.90 -25.44
C ASN A 76 -9.83 -5.70 -26.60
N LYS A 77 -9.00 -6.35 -27.43
CA LYS A 77 -9.50 -7.16 -28.56
C LYS A 77 -10.41 -8.31 -28.10
N GLN A 78 -10.10 -8.96 -26.98
CA GLN A 78 -10.91 -10.06 -26.46
C GLN A 78 -12.22 -9.54 -25.86
N PHE A 79 -12.16 -8.41 -25.15
CA PHE A 79 -13.36 -7.76 -24.61
C PHE A 79 -14.27 -7.22 -25.72
N LYS A 80 -13.68 -6.76 -26.84
CA LYS A 80 -14.42 -6.36 -28.04
C LYS A 80 -15.17 -7.54 -28.65
N GLU A 81 -14.55 -8.71 -28.74
CA GLU A 81 -15.23 -9.93 -29.19
C GLU A 81 -16.42 -10.30 -28.31
N PHE A 82 -16.31 -10.12 -26.99
CA PHE A 82 -17.42 -10.30 -26.05
C PHE A 82 -18.57 -9.34 -26.37
N ILE A 83 -18.29 -8.06 -26.57
CA ILE A 83 -19.30 -7.05 -26.96
C ILE A 83 -19.97 -7.45 -28.29
N ASP A 84 -19.18 -7.79 -29.30
CA ASP A 84 -19.65 -8.09 -30.66
C ASP A 84 -20.52 -9.35 -30.72
N LYS A 85 -20.31 -10.29 -29.80
CA LYS A 85 -21.14 -11.48 -29.63
C LYS A 85 -22.33 -11.27 -28.68
N GLY A 86 -22.68 -10.03 -28.40
CA GLY A 86 -23.87 -9.68 -27.62
C GLY A 86 -23.65 -9.72 -26.11
N GLY A 87 -22.41 -9.51 -25.63
CA GLY A 87 -22.07 -9.57 -24.21
C GLY A 87 -22.97 -8.73 -23.29
N TYR A 88 -23.34 -7.53 -23.75
CA TYR A 88 -24.22 -6.61 -23.01
C TYR A 88 -25.72 -6.80 -23.30
N THR A 89 -26.09 -7.58 -24.31
CA THR A 89 -27.50 -7.82 -24.66
C THR A 89 -27.99 -9.19 -24.19
N ASN A 90 -27.10 -10.18 -24.08
CA ASN A 90 -27.43 -11.51 -23.59
C ASN A 90 -27.54 -11.52 -22.06
N PRO A 91 -28.74 -11.76 -21.48
CA PRO A 91 -28.91 -11.80 -20.03
C PRO A 91 -28.21 -12.99 -19.37
N ASP A 92 -27.88 -14.05 -20.12
CA ASP A 92 -27.29 -15.26 -19.54
C ASP A 92 -25.90 -15.03 -18.96
N PHE A 93 -25.19 -13.99 -19.39
CA PHE A 93 -23.88 -13.63 -18.84
C PHE A 93 -23.97 -12.81 -17.54
N TRP A 94 -25.12 -12.21 -17.23
CA TRP A 94 -25.29 -11.31 -16.09
C TRP A 94 -25.91 -12.04 -14.90
N LYS A 95 -25.11 -12.88 -14.24
CA LYS A 95 -25.56 -13.79 -13.16
C LYS A 95 -25.70 -13.15 -11.78
N HIS A 96 -25.19 -11.93 -11.59
CA HIS A 96 -25.11 -11.28 -10.29
C HIS A 96 -26.14 -10.18 -10.13
N GLU A 97 -26.65 -10.02 -8.90
CA GLU A 97 -27.56 -8.94 -8.54
C GLU A 97 -26.84 -7.58 -8.56
N PHE A 98 -27.43 -6.60 -9.23
CA PHE A 98 -26.90 -5.25 -9.28
C PHE A 98 -27.27 -4.49 -8.02
N LYS A 99 -26.26 -4.10 -7.24
CA LYS A 99 -26.42 -3.29 -6.04
C LYS A 99 -25.69 -1.96 -6.21
N LYS A 100 -26.42 -0.86 -6.09
CA LYS A 100 -25.84 0.49 -6.12
C LYS A 100 -26.33 1.26 -4.90
N ASP A 101 -25.39 1.83 -4.14
CA ASP A 101 -25.68 2.63 -2.94
C ASP A 101 -26.58 1.87 -1.93
N GLY A 102 -26.32 0.57 -1.75
CA GLY A 102 -27.07 -0.32 -0.86
C GLY A 102 -28.44 -0.78 -1.38
N LYS A 103 -28.81 -0.42 -2.61
CA LYS A 103 -30.11 -0.78 -3.22
C LYS A 103 -29.93 -1.70 -4.40
N VAL A 104 -30.79 -2.72 -4.47
CA VAL A 104 -30.91 -3.58 -5.65
C VAL A 104 -31.57 -2.79 -6.79
N ILE A 105 -30.96 -2.82 -7.97
CA ILE A 105 -31.49 -2.20 -9.19
C ILE A 105 -31.69 -3.23 -10.30
N SER A 106 -32.56 -2.92 -11.24
CA SER A 106 -32.81 -3.81 -12.38
C SER A 106 -31.62 -3.85 -13.34
N ARG A 107 -31.52 -4.91 -14.15
CA ARG A 107 -30.53 -5.00 -15.24
C ARG A 107 -30.65 -3.83 -16.21
N GLU A 108 -31.88 -3.45 -16.57
CA GLU A 108 -32.11 -2.32 -17.48
C GLU A 108 -31.55 -1.01 -16.93
N GLU A 109 -31.71 -0.76 -15.63
CA GLU A 109 -31.12 0.39 -14.95
C GLU A 109 -29.60 0.29 -14.88
N ALA A 110 -29.05 -0.89 -14.54
CA ALA A 110 -27.61 -1.12 -14.47
C ALA A 110 -26.91 -0.85 -15.82
N MET A 111 -27.51 -1.30 -16.94
CA MET A 111 -26.95 -1.09 -18.28
C MET A 111 -26.78 0.39 -18.66
N LYS A 112 -27.55 1.30 -18.06
CA LYS A 112 -27.41 2.76 -18.30
C LYS A 112 -26.10 3.32 -17.75
N PHE A 113 -25.46 2.63 -16.80
CA PHE A 113 -24.15 2.99 -16.26
C PHE A 113 -22.98 2.40 -17.05
N PHE A 114 -23.24 1.38 -17.87
CA PHE A 114 -22.20 0.67 -18.62
C PHE A 114 -22.04 1.20 -20.04
N VAL A 115 -21.74 2.50 -20.11
CA VAL A 115 -21.55 3.23 -21.36
C VAL A 115 -20.15 3.84 -21.46
N ASP A 116 -19.71 4.01 -22.69
CA ASP A 116 -18.46 4.65 -23.09
C ASP A 116 -18.59 6.19 -23.05
N GLU A 117 -17.52 6.91 -23.43
CA GLU A 117 -17.52 8.39 -23.40
C GLU A 117 -18.59 9.04 -24.29
N THR A 118 -19.11 8.29 -25.27
CA THR A 118 -20.15 8.75 -26.22
C THR A 118 -21.56 8.32 -25.82
N GLY A 119 -21.71 7.62 -24.69
CA GLY A 119 -22.99 7.08 -24.22
C GLY A 119 -23.40 5.77 -24.91
N ARG A 120 -22.50 5.12 -25.66
CA ARG A 120 -22.75 3.79 -26.24
C ARG A 120 -22.32 2.71 -25.27
N THR A 121 -22.89 1.53 -25.38
CA THR A 121 -22.50 0.39 -24.53
C THR A 121 -21.03 0.01 -24.72
N GLY A 122 -20.30 -0.13 -23.62
CA GLY A 122 -18.88 -0.52 -23.61
C GLY A 122 -18.10 0.12 -22.46
N PRO A 123 -16.81 -0.21 -22.30
CA PRO A 123 -15.93 0.36 -21.27
C PRO A 123 -15.90 1.89 -21.26
N SER A 124 -15.72 2.49 -20.08
CA SER A 124 -15.77 3.96 -19.90
C SER A 124 -14.63 4.70 -20.61
N THR A 125 -13.56 4.00 -20.99
CA THR A 125 -12.38 4.53 -21.69
C THR A 125 -12.48 4.43 -23.22
N TRP A 126 -13.57 3.86 -23.73
CA TRP A 126 -13.79 3.68 -25.16
C TRP A 126 -14.56 4.85 -25.76
N ILE A 127 -14.50 4.97 -27.08
CA ILE A 127 -15.22 6.00 -27.84
C ILE A 127 -15.95 5.34 -28.99
N ALA A 128 -17.24 5.63 -29.11
CA ALA A 128 -18.11 5.13 -30.17
C ALA A 128 -18.13 3.59 -30.30
N GLY A 129 -18.03 2.87 -29.17
CA GLY A 129 -18.00 1.41 -29.10
C GLY A 129 -16.67 0.77 -29.51
N GLN A 130 -15.59 1.56 -29.59
CA GLN A 130 -14.26 1.10 -29.98
C GLN A 130 -13.21 1.46 -28.93
N TYR A 131 -12.26 0.55 -28.70
CA TYR A 131 -11.03 0.86 -27.97
C TYR A 131 -10.15 1.80 -28.81
N PRO A 132 -9.22 2.55 -28.20
CA PRO A 132 -8.30 3.42 -28.93
C PRO A 132 -7.46 2.67 -29.96
N GLU A 133 -7.20 3.29 -31.12
CA GLU A 133 -6.44 2.67 -32.21
C GLU A 133 -5.05 2.20 -31.75
N GLY A 134 -4.65 0.98 -32.13
CA GLY A 134 -3.38 0.37 -31.76
C GLY A 134 -3.31 -0.16 -30.33
N GLN A 135 -4.44 -0.17 -29.60
CA GLN A 135 -4.53 -0.70 -28.23
C GLN A 135 -5.17 -2.09 -28.13
N ASP A 136 -5.10 -2.89 -29.20
CA ASP A 136 -5.69 -4.22 -29.30
C ASP A 136 -5.20 -5.16 -28.18
N ASP A 137 -3.90 -5.08 -27.88
CA ASP A 137 -3.20 -5.89 -26.87
C ASP A 137 -3.04 -5.16 -25.53
N PHE A 138 -3.63 -3.97 -25.36
CA PHE A 138 -3.66 -3.30 -24.05
C PHE A 138 -4.75 -3.96 -23.19
N PRO A 139 -4.59 -3.99 -21.86
CA PRO A 139 -5.66 -4.47 -21.00
C PRO A 139 -6.92 -3.64 -21.22
N VAL A 140 -8.07 -4.30 -21.24
CA VAL A 140 -9.34 -3.59 -21.13
C VAL A 140 -9.41 -2.92 -19.76
N SER A 141 -9.84 -1.66 -19.76
CA SER A 141 -9.92 -0.87 -18.54
C SER A 141 -11.13 0.05 -18.56
N GLY A 142 -11.51 0.64 -17.42
CA GLY A 142 -12.74 1.44 -17.35
C GLY A 142 -13.99 0.58 -17.25
N ILE A 143 -13.87 -0.58 -16.61
CA ILE A 143 -14.98 -1.52 -16.44
C ILE A 143 -15.32 -1.74 -14.96
N SER A 144 -16.59 -2.03 -14.72
CA SER A 144 -17.12 -2.39 -13.41
C SER A 144 -16.84 -3.85 -13.09
N TRP A 145 -17.00 -4.22 -11.82
CA TRP A 145 -16.95 -5.62 -11.41
C TRP A 145 -17.99 -6.47 -12.15
N TYR A 146 -19.19 -5.92 -12.38
CA TYR A 146 -20.27 -6.61 -13.09
C TYR A 146 -19.93 -6.90 -14.55
N GLU A 147 -19.29 -5.96 -15.25
CA GLU A 147 -18.82 -6.16 -16.62
C GLU A 147 -17.72 -7.24 -16.68
N ALA A 148 -16.80 -7.23 -15.73
CA ALA A 148 -15.75 -8.25 -15.61
C ALA A 148 -16.32 -9.65 -15.34
N ALA A 149 -17.30 -9.75 -14.43
CA ALA A 149 -18.00 -10.99 -14.13
C ALA A 149 -18.80 -11.52 -15.34
N ALA A 150 -19.48 -10.64 -16.07
CA ALA A 150 -20.21 -11.03 -17.28
C ALA A 150 -19.28 -11.54 -18.40
N TYR A 151 -18.12 -10.92 -18.57
CA TYR A 151 -17.10 -11.47 -19.48
C TYR A 151 -16.61 -12.84 -19.02
N ALA A 152 -16.34 -13.02 -17.72
CA ALA A 152 -15.88 -14.30 -17.20
C ALA A 152 -16.89 -15.43 -17.49
N GLU A 153 -18.19 -15.16 -17.31
CA GLU A 153 -19.27 -16.08 -17.70
C GLU A 153 -19.27 -16.38 -19.21
N TYR A 154 -19.15 -15.36 -20.06
CA TYR A 154 -19.03 -15.53 -21.52
C TYR A 154 -17.82 -16.41 -21.89
N ALA A 155 -16.70 -16.24 -21.21
CA ALA A 155 -15.48 -17.00 -21.45
C ALA A 155 -15.50 -18.41 -20.86
N GLY A 156 -16.55 -18.78 -20.11
CA GLY A 156 -16.62 -20.06 -19.38
C GLY A 156 -15.60 -20.14 -18.23
N LYS A 157 -15.28 -19.00 -17.62
CA LYS A 157 -14.30 -18.82 -16.54
C LYS A 157 -14.95 -18.17 -15.33
N SER A 158 -14.15 -17.78 -14.34
CA SER A 158 -14.55 -16.99 -13.16
C SER A 158 -13.58 -15.83 -12.96
N LEU A 159 -13.97 -14.79 -12.23
CA LEU A 159 -12.99 -13.91 -11.60
C LEU A 159 -12.20 -14.70 -10.55
N PRO A 160 -10.88 -14.44 -10.36
CA PRO A 160 -10.15 -15.04 -9.26
C PRO A 160 -10.67 -14.49 -7.92
N THR A 161 -10.75 -15.33 -6.90
CA THR A 161 -10.89 -14.81 -5.52
C THR A 161 -9.60 -14.07 -5.13
N SER A 162 -9.70 -13.17 -4.16
CA SER A 162 -8.56 -12.41 -3.61
C SER A 162 -7.40 -13.33 -3.20
N ALA A 163 -7.71 -14.48 -2.59
CA ALA A 163 -6.73 -15.48 -2.20
C ALA A 163 -6.05 -16.16 -3.40
N HIS A 164 -6.83 -16.51 -4.44
CA HIS A 164 -6.28 -17.10 -5.67
C HIS A 164 -5.42 -16.09 -6.44
N TRP A 165 -5.87 -14.84 -6.53
CA TRP A 165 -5.08 -13.75 -7.12
C TRP A 165 -3.76 -13.58 -6.38
N TYR A 166 -3.80 -13.51 -5.05
CA TYR A 166 -2.61 -13.36 -4.19
C TYR A 166 -1.63 -14.52 -4.37
N SER A 167 -2.13 -15.76 -4.46
CA SER A 167 -1.32 -16.93 -4.77
C SER A 167 -0.67 -16.83 -6.16
N ALA A 168 -1.42 -16.42 -7.18
CA ALA A 168 -0.93 -16.28 -8.55
C ALA A 168 0.13 -15.18 -8.71
N ALA A 169 0.00 -14.09 -7.93
CA ALA A 169 0.96 -13.00 -7.85
C ALA A 169 2.34 -13.45 -7.32
N GLY A 170 2.40 -14.62 -6.67
CA GLY A 170 3.60 -15.08 -5.98
C GLY A 170 3.88 -14.30 -4.70
N ASN A 171 2.85 -13.63 -4.15
CA ASN A 171 2.91 -12.98 -2.86
C ASN A 171 2.82 -14.08 -1.80
N ASP A 172 3.94 -14.69 -1.45
CA ASP A 172 4.04 -15.37 -0.15
C ASP A 172 4.54 -14.33 0.86
N PHE A 173 3.91 -14.23 2.03
CA PHE A 173 4.30 -13.30 3.11
C PHE A 173 5.80 -13.46 3.46
N LEU A 174 6.38 -14.62 3.12
CA LEU A 174 7.76 -14.99 3.35
C LEU A 174 8.75 -14.49 2.26
N ASN A 175 8.28 -13.85 1.18
CA ASN A 175 9.10 -13.41 0.04
C ASN A 175 8.90 -11.94 -0.36
N LEU A 176 8.77 -11.03 0.62
CA LEU A 176 8.66 -9.57 0.41
C LEU A 176 9.78 -9.00 -0.49
N THR A 177 10.96 -9.64 -0.53
CA THR A 177 12.07 -9.25 -1.43
C THR A 177 11.84 -9.58 -2.90
N PHE A 178 11.03 -10.59 -3.23
CA PHE A 178 10.62 -10.90 -4.61
C PHE A 178 9.63 -9.84 -5.12
N VAL A 179 8.64 -9.52 -4.28
CA VAL A 179 7.59 -8.54 -4.54
C VAL A 179 8.18 -7.15 -4.83
N SER A 180 9.14 -6.68 -4.03
CA SER A 180 9.80 -5.38 -4.24
C SER A 180 10.57 -5.30 -5.56
N LYS A 181 11.23 -6.38 -5.98
CA LYS A 181 11.90 -6.44 -7.29
C LYS A 181 10.91 -6.47 -8.45
N LEU A 182 9.81 -7.20 -8.31
CA LEU A 182 8.77 -7.28 -9.35
C LEU A 182 8.20 -5.89 -9.63
N MET A 183 7.88 -5.11 -8.59
CA MET A 183 7.38 -3.73 -8.74
C MET A 183 8.31 -2.85 -9.57
N SER A 184 9.64 -2.97 -9.40
CA SER A 184 10.63 -2.16 -10.13
C SER A 184 10.69 -2.39 -11.64
N ILE A 185 10.23 -3.56 -12.12
CA ILE A 185 10.27 -3.97 -13.53
C ILE A 185 8.88 -4.08 -14.16
N SER A 186 7.87 -3.57 -13.46
CA SER A 186 6.46 -3.60 -13.84
C SER A 186 5.97 -2.20 -14.23
N ASN A 187 4.75 -2.10 -14.75
CA ASN A 187 4.20 -0.82 -15.21
C ASN A 187 3.67 0.02 -14.04
N PHE A 188 4.56 0.64 -13.25
CA PHE A 188 4.23 1.64 -12.23
C PHE A 188 4.93 2.98 -12.53
N ASN A 189 4.39 4.08 -11.99
CA ASN A 189 4.85 5.46 -12.21
C ASN A 189 4.89 5.88 -13.69
N ASN A 190 3.92 5.41 -14.49
CA ASN A 190 3.76 5.75 -15.91
C ASN A 190 2.47 6.53 -16.16
N LYS A 191 2.22 6.90 -17.43
CA LYS A 191 1.10 7.78 -17.83
C LYS A 191 -0.18 7.04 -18.24
N GLY A 192 -0.13 5.72 -18.34
CA GLY A 192 -1.24 4.91 -18.85
C GLY A 192 -0.92 3.42 -18.85
N PRO A 193 -1.91 2.59 -19.24
CA PRO A 193 -1.68 1.17 -19.47
C PRO A 193 -0.78 0.98 -20.67
N GLU A 194 -0.22 -0.20 -20.76
CA GLU A 194 0.64 -0.64 -21.85
C GLU A 194 0.21 -2.02 -22.32
N SER A 195 0.65 -2.42 -23.52
CA SER A 195 0.34 -3.75 -24.06
C SER A 195 0.74 -4.84 -23.08
N VAL A 196 -0.13 -5.84 -22.90
CA VAL A 196 0.14 -6.95 -21.99
C VAL A 196 1.42 -7.68 -22.38
N GLY A 197 2.24 -8.03 -21.40
CA GLY A 197 3.54 -8.65 -21.58
C GLY A 197 4.66 -7.71 -22.07
N LYS A 198 4.42 -6.40 -22.19
CA LYS A 198 5.48 -5.42 -22.52
C LYS A 198 6.57 -5.39 -21.45
N TYR A 199 6.19 -5.49 -20.19
CA TYR A 199 7.09 -5.44 -19.05
C TYR A 199 7.60 -6.83 -18.66
N LYS A 200 8.74 -6.87 -17.96
CA LYS A 200 9.41 -8.12 -17.57
C LYS A 200 8.91 -8.68 -16.24
N GLY A 201 7.92 -8.03 -15.62
CA GLY A 201 7.29 -8.46 -14.38
C GLY A 201 6.51 -9.76 -14.59
N VAL A 202 7.18 -10.89 -14.38
CA VAL A 202 6.59 -12.23 -14.45
C VAL A 202 6.62 -12.88 -13.07
N THR A 203 5.49 -13.45 -12.65
CA THR A 203 5.38 -14.11 -11.36
C THR A 203 6.13 -15.45 -11.37
N SER A 204 6.22 -16.05 -10.19
CA SER A 204 6.75 -17.39 -10.03
C SER A 204 5.93 -18.43 -10.81
N PHE A 205 4.67 -18.17 -11.13
CA PHE A 205 3.83 -19.09 -11.90
C PHE A 205 3.75 -18.77 -13.39
N GLY A 206 4.40 -17.69 -13.84
CA GLY A 206 4.41 -17.27 -15.24
C GLY A 206 3.26 -16.35 -15.64
N ALA A 207 2.52 -15.81 -14.67
CA ALA A 207 1.58 -14.71 -14.93
C ALA A 207 2.34 -13.39 -15.09
N TYR A 208 1.91 -12.55 -16.00
CA TYR A 208 2.48 -11.23 -16.28
C TYR A 208 1.54 -10.14 -15.79
N ASP A 209 2.10 -8.94 -15.63
CA ASP A 209 1.35 -7.70 -15.39
C ASP A 209 0.41 -7.76 -14.17
N MET A 210 0.72 -8.61 -13.18
CA MET A 210 -0.04 -8.67 -11.92
C MET A 210 0.28 -7.48 -11.00
N ALA A 211 1.42 -6.83 -11.24
CA ALA A 211 1.85 -5.64 -10.53
C ALA A 211 1.83 -4.48 -11.52
N GLY A 212 1.08 -3.42 -11.20
CA GLY A 212 0.95 -2.29 -12.12
C GLY A 212 0.11 -2.66 -13.35
N ASN A 213 0.15 -1.78 -14.36
CA ASN A 213 -0.77 -1.80 -15.50
C ASN A 213 -2.21 -1.47 -15.05
N VAL A 214 -3.16 -2.42 -14.95
CA VAL A 214 -4.49 -2.14 -14.36
C VAL A 214 -4.67 -2.82 -13.00
N ARG A 215 -5.54 -2.25 -12.18
CA ARG A 215 -6.08 -2.94 -11.01
C ARG A 215 -7.03 -4.03 -11.47
N GLU A 216 -7.10 -5.13 -10.74
CA GLU A 216 -7.87 -6.30 -11.16
C GLU A 216 -8.99 -6.65 -10.21
N TRP A 217 -10.22 -6.66 -10.75
CA TRP A 217 -11.40 -7.11 -10.03
C TRP A 217 -11.29 -8.57 -9.60
N CYS A 218 -11.54 -8.83 -8.32
CA CYS A 218 -11.60 -10.15 -7.72
C CYS A 218 -13.05 -10.54 -7.39
N TRP A 219 -13.29 -11.83 -7.20
CA TRP A 219 -14.61 -12.38 -6.89
C TRP A 219 -15.25 -11.84 -5.60
N ASN A 220 -14.45 -11.58 -4.56
CA ASN A 220 -14.97 -11.37 -3.21
C ASN A 220 -15.70 -10.03 -3.06
N GLU A 221 -16.95 -10.08 -2.58
CA GLU A 221 -17.73 -8.90 -2.15
C GLU A 221 -17.12 -8.32 -0.86
N THR A 222 -17.36 -7.04 -0.61
CA THR A 222 -17.05 -6.33 0.64
C THR A 222 -18.23 -5.46 1.04
N ALA A 223 -18.18 -4.82 2.21
CA ALA A 223 -19.21 -3.85 2.62
C ALA A 223 -19.32 -2.65 1.65
N VAL A 224 -18.26 -2.34 0.89
CA VAL A 224 -18.21 -1.23 -0.08
C VAL A 224 -18.63 -1.68 -1.48
N GLY A 225 -18.21 -2.88 -1.89
CA GLY A 225 -18.38 -3.37 -3.25
C GLY A 225 -17.63 -4.68 -3.44
N HIS A 226 -16.51 -4.65 -4.15
CA HIS A 226 -15.68 -5.85 -4.38
C HIS A 226 -14.20 -5.57 -4.20
N ILE A 227 -13.47 -6.64 -3.91
CA ILE A 227 -12.01 -6.61 -3.84
C ILE A 227 -11.42 -6.30 -5.22
N ILE A 228 -10.38 -5.46 -5.22
CA ILE A 228 -9.57 -5.14 -6.38
C ILE A 228 -8.08 -5.20 -5.97
N ARG A 229 -7.19 -5.70 -6.82
CA ARG A 229 -5.76 -5.90 -6.46
C ARG A 229 -4.80 -5.46 -7.57
N GLY A 230 -3.49 -5.48 -7.31
CA GLY A 230 -2.46 -5.29 -8.33
C GLY A 230 -1.87 -3.88 -8.43
N GLY A 231 -2.71 -2.85 -8.24
CA GLY A 231 -2.35 -1.44 -8.45
C GLY A 231 -2.21 -1.10 -9.94
N ALA A 232 -2.54 0.14 -10.33
CA ALA A 232 -2.42 0.60 -11.71
C ALA A 232 -1.15 1.43 -11.96
N TRP A 233 -0.91 1.76 -13.24
CA TRP A 233 0.27 2.47 -13.75
C TRP A 233 0.68 3.76 -13.02
N ASP A 234 -0.23 4.48 -12.39
CA ASP A 234 0.02 5.74 -11.66
C ASP A 234 -0.36 5.65 -10.17
N ASP A 235 -0.70 4.46 -9.68
CA ASP A 235 -0.90 4.22 -8.27
C ASP A 235 0.44 4.10 -7.53
N ALA A 236 0.40 4.26 -6.20
CA ALA A 236 1.56 3.89 -5.40
C ALA A 236 1.86 2.40 -5.56
N SER A 237 3.14 2.07 -5.79
CA SER A 237 3.56 0.71 -6.10
C SER A 237 3.20 -0.29 -4.99
N TYR A 238 3.16 0.15 -3.73
CA TYR A 238 2.78 -0.72 -2.61
C TYR A 238 1.37 -1.30 -2.73
N LEU A 239 0.46 -0.71 -3.51
CA LEU A 239 -0.87 -1.26 -3.75
C LEU A 239 -0.85 -2.62 -4.46
N PHE A 240 0.30 -3.06 -5.01
CA PHE A 240 0.46 -4.39 -5.56
C PHE A 240 0.17 -5.51 -4.55
N TYR A 241 0.59 -5.35 -3.29
CA TYR A 241 0.37 -6.38 -2.26
C TYR A 241 -0.86 -6.13 -1.39
N GLU A 242 -1.39 -4.90 -1.38
CA GLU A 242 -2.56 -4.55 -0.59
C GLU A 242 -3.82 -5.28 -1.06
N MET A 243 -4.75 -5.47 -0.13
CA MET A 243 -6.09 -5.99 -0.43
C MET A 243 -7.06 -4.83 -0.48
N SER A 244 -7.20 -4.27 -1.68
CA SER A 244 -7.99 -3.08 -1.94
C SER A 244 -9.47 -3.40 -2.19
N GLN A 245 -10.36 -2.41 -2.03
CA GLN A 245 -11.78 -2.53 -2.33
C GLN A 245 -12.33 -1.27 -3.02
N LEU A 246 -13.34 -1.43 -3.87
CA LEU A 246 -14.02 -0.31 -4.54
C LEU A 246 -15.51 -0.64 -4.74
N PRO A 247 -16.38 0.38 -4.92
CA PRO A 247 -17.77 0.14 -5.32
C PRO A 247 -17.84 -0.73 -6.57
N SER A 248 -18.76 -1.69 -6.61
CA SER A 248 -18.88 -2.63 -7.75
C SER A 248 -19.14 -1.96 -9.09
N PHE A 249 -19.68 -0.73 -9.07
CA PHE A 249 -19.95 0.13 -10.23
C PHE A 249 -18.81 1.10 -10.56
N ASP A 250 -17.69 1.09 -9.84
CA ASP A 250 -16.53 1.93 -10.16
C ASP A 250 -15.94 1.52 -11.51
N ARG A 251 -15.81 2.48 -12.42
CA ARG A 251 -15.33 2.29 -13.80
C ARG A 251 -14.16 3.20 -14.09
N SER A 252 -13.31 3.42 -13.08
CA SER A 252 -12.06 4.14 -13.26
C SER A 252 -11.27 3.54 -14.43
N ALA A 253 -10.61 4.40 -15.21
CA ALA A 253 -9.72 3.96 -16.28
C ALA A 253 -8.65 2.98 -15.78
N LYS A 254 -8.37 2.94 -14.48
CA LYS A 254 -7.40 2.06 -13.82
C LYS A 254 -7.91 0.64 -13.59
N ASN A 255 -9.20 0.37 -13.72
CA ASN A 255 -9.79 -0.92 -13.34
C ASN A 255 -9.97 -1.81 -14.56
N GLY A 256 -9.35 -2.98 -14.54
CA GLY A 256 -9.56 -4.10 -15.45
C GLY A 256 -9.65 -5.40 -14.68
N PHE A 257 -9.21 -6.51 -15.29
CA PHE A 257 -9.32 -7.84 -14.71
C PHE A 257 -8.56 -8.90 -15.50
N ARG A 258 -8.45 -10.08 -14.88
CA ARG A 258 -8.09 -11.34 -15.52
C ARG A 258 -9.02 -12.45 -15.02
N CYS A 259 -9.10 -13.57 -15.73
CA CYS A 259 -9.96 -14.69 -15.31
C CYS A 259 -9.15 -15.86 -14.73
N ALA A 260 -9.84 -16.67 -13.93
CA ALA A 260 -9.39 -17.95 -13.40
C ALA A 260 -10.31 -19.08 -13.86
N LEU A 261 -9.75 -20.29 -13.95
CA LEU A 261 -10.46 -21.53 -14.20
C LEU A 261 -10.11 -22.54 -13.10
N TYR A 262 -11.13 -22.94 -12.36
CA TYR A 262 -11.00 -23.85 -11.23
C TYR A 262 -11.17 -25.30 -11.67
N ILE A 263 -10.15 -26.14 -11.42
CA ILE A 263 -10.14 -27.55 -11.83
C ILE A 263 -11.20 -28.36 -11.09
N ASP A 264 -11.27 -28.17 -9.76
CA ASP A 264 -12.21 -28.84 -8.86
C ASP A 264 -12.92 -27.79 -7.99
N LYS A 265 -13.71 -26.88 -8.60
CA LYS A 265 -14.37 -25.76 -7.88
C LYS A 265 -15.14 -26.22 -6.63
N GLU A 266 -15.86 -27.33 -6.74
CA GLU A 266 -16.65 -27.93 -5.65
C GLU A 266 -15.83 -28.37 -4.43
N LYS A 267 -14.51 -28.50 -4.58
CA LYS A 267 -13.59 -28.86 -3.48
C LYS A 267 -12.94 -27.64 -2.82
N ILE A 268 -13.18 -26.45 -3.35
CA ILE A 268 -12.68 -25.19 -2.80
C ILE A 268 -13.65 -24.79 -1.67
N PRO A 269 -13.19 -24.57 -0.42
CA PRO A 269 -14.04 -24.13 0.67
C PRO A 269 -14.87 -22.89 0.31
N GLU A 270 -16.16 -22.93 0.62
CA GLU A 270 -17.13 -21.86 0.32
C GLU A 270 -16.65 -20.49 0.82
N ARG A 271 -16.07 -20.43 2.03
CA ARG A 271 -15.41 -19.25 2.61
C ARG A 271 -14.42 -18.51 1.71
N THR A 272 -13.86 -19.18 0.71
CA THR A 272 -12.91 -18.58 -0.24
C THR A 272 -13.61 -17.59 -1.17
N PHE A 273 -14.91 -17.79 -1.39
CA PHE A 273 -15.79 -17.01 -2.25
C PHE A 273 -16.74 -16.09 -1.45
N GLU A 274 -16.73 -16.18 -0.12
CA GLU A 274 -17.56 -15.35 0.76
C GLU A 274 -17.10 -13.88 0.77
N ILE A 275 -17.98 -13.04 1.32
CA ILE A 275 -17.74 -11.62 1.58
C ILE A 275 -16.52 -11.47 2.50
N VAL A 276 -15.64 -10.51 2.16
CA VAL A 276 -14.52 -10.11 3.00
C VAL A 276 -14.99 -8.98 3.90
N ASP A 277 -15.02 -9.26 5.20
CA ASP A 277 -15.38 -8.28 6.22
C ASP A 277 -14.11 -7.66 6.82
N TYR A 278 -13.94 -6.35 6.61
CA TYR A 278 -12.85 -5.57 7.18
C TYR A 278 -13.17 -5.03 8.58
N SER A 279 -14.35 -5.34 9.13
CA SER A 279 -14.75 -4.91 10.47
C SER A 279 -14.11 -5.77 11.56
N GLU A 280 -12.82 -5.58 11.83
CA GLU A 280 -12.19 -6.22 13.00
C GLU A 280 -12.47 -5.45 14.32
N ASN A 281 -13.41 -6.03 15.08
CA ASN A 281 -13.55 -6.18 16.54
C ASN A 281 -13.57 -4.98 17.51
N THR A 282 -12.99 -3.82 17.20
CA THR A 282 -12.98 -2.68 18.15
C THR A 282 -13.77 -1.49 17.60
N ASP A 283 -14.93 -1.22 18.21
CA ASP A 283 -15.66 0.03 17.99
C ASP A 283 -15.01 1.16 18.79
N TYR A 284 -13.97 1.79 18.22
CA TYR A 284 -13.22 2.86 18.88
C TYR A 284 -14.12 4.02 19.31
N SER A 285 -15.21 4.30 18.58
CA SER A 285 -16.14 5.39 18.90
C SER A 285 -16.78 5.26 20.30
N LYS A 286 -16.80 4.03 20.85
CA LYS A 286 -17.35 3.72 22.19
C LYS A 286 -16.28 3.62 23.28
N VAL A 287 -15.00 3.67 22.92
CA VAL A 287 -13.90 3.57 23.89
C VAL A 287 -13.80 4.89 24.65
N LYS A 288 -13.71 4.79 25.98
CA LYS A 288 -13.47 5.96 26.83
C LYS A 288 -11.96 6.11 27.07
N PRO A 289 -11.36 7.28 26.79
CA PRO A 289 -10.00 7.57 27.22
C PRO A 289 -9.86 7.38 28.73
N VAL A 290 -8.70 6.90 29.17
CA VAL A 290 -8.37 6.88 30.61
C VAL A 290 -8.14 8.30 31.13
N ASP A 291 -8.34 8.49 32.43
CA ASP A 291 -8.10 9.77 33.12
C ASP A 291 -6.62 10.18 33.08
N ASP A 292 -6.33 11.47 33.28
CA ASP A 292 -4.98 12.04 33.15
C ASP A 292 -3.94 11.41 34.10
N ASP A 293 -4.35 11.06 35.32
CA ASP A 293 -3.47 10.41 36.29
C ASP A 293 -3.02 9.01 35.82
N ILE A 294 -3.92 8.25 35.19
CA ILE A 294 -3.61 6.93 34.63
C ILE A 294 -2.75 7.09 33.38
N PHE A 295 -3.09 8.05 32.52
CA PHE A 295 -2.32 8.30 31.31
C PHE A 295 -0.88 8.71 31.63
N LYS A 296 -0.67 9.49 32.68
CA LYS A 296 0.68 9.87 33.12
C LYS A 296 1.53 8.63 33.42
N ILE A 297 0.98 7.63 34.10
CA ILE A 297 1.66 6.36 34.37
C ILE A 297 1.98 5.62 33.06
N TYR A 298 1.07 5.65 32.08
CA TYR A 298 1.36 5.07 30.75
C TYR A 298 2.46 5.82 30.00
N ASN A 299 2.55 7.14 30.18
CA ASN A 299 3.55 7.96 29.53
C ASN A 299 4.95 7.74 30.12
N GLU A 300 5.05 7.47 31.42
CA GLU A 300 6.33 7.23 32.10
C GLU A 300 7.18 6.13 31.46
N ARG A 301 6.57 5.15 30.78
CA ARG A 301 7.30 4.09 30.07
C ARG A 301 8.11 4.57 28.86
N PHE A 302 7.77 5.73 28.30
CA PHE A 302 8.45 6.33 27.16
C PHE A 302 9.61 7.22 27.56
N LEU A 303 9.63 7.66 28.83
CA LEU A 303 10.71 8.47 29.38
C LEU A 303 12.02 7.68 29.40
N TYR A 304 13.11 8.41 29.27
CA TYR A 304 14.47 7.90 29.39
C TYR A 304 15.36 8.95 30.05
N ASP A 305 16.40 8.48 30.73
CA ASP A 305 17.37 9.38 31.35
C ASP A 305 18.15 10.15 30.29
N SER A 306 18.35 11.45 30.54
CA SER A 306 19.19 12.29 29.70
C SER A 306 20.60 11.67 29.62
N SER A 307 21.02 11.35 28.40
CA SER A 307 22.31 10.73 28.11
C SER A 307 22.95 11.37 26.88
N ALA A 308 24.29 11.37 26.85
CA ALA A 308 25.06 11.95 25.74
C ALA A 308 24.67 11.30 24.41
N LEU A 309 24.44 12.13 23.39
CA LEU A 309 24.13 11.67 22.03
C LEU A 309 25.33 10.99 21.37
N ASP A 310 26.55 11.46 21.65
CA ASP A 310 27.78 11.05 20.95
C ASP A 310 27.55 10.97 19.43
N ALA A 311 26.95 12.03 18.89
CA ALA A 311 26.51 12.08 17.50
C ALA A 311 27.72 12.19 16.56
N ILE A 312 27.68 11.40 15.48
CA ILE A 312 28.74 11.35 14.46
C ILE A 312 28.06 11.52 13.10
N THR A 313 28.57 12.44 12.28
CA THR A 313 28.22 12.49 10.86
C THR A 313 29.17 11.56 10.12
N GLU A 314 28.66 10.42 9.66
CA GLU A 314 29.46 9.39 8.99
C GLU A 314 29.73 9.73 7.53
N GLU A 315 28.76 10.36 6.87
CA GLU A 315 28.82 10.65 5.44
C GLU A 315 28.02 11.92 5.12
N THR A 316 28.51 12.69 4.14
CA THR A 316 27.79 13.82 3.55
C THR A 316 27.77 13.66 2.04
N ILE A 317 26.58 13.48 1.48
CA ILE A 317 26.34 13.25 0.06
C ILE A 317 25.70 14.51 -0.53
N ARG A 318 26.36 15.13 -1.51
CA ARG A 318 25.72 16.19 -2.32
C ARG A 318 24.91 15.54 -3.44
N SER A 319 23.59 15.73 -3.41
CA SER A 319 22.70 15.21 -4.43
C SER A 319 22.74 16.07 -5.69
N TYR A 320 22.59 15.43 -6.86
CA TYR A 320 22.37 16.14 -8.13
C TYR A 320 21.01 16.86 -8.19
N GLU A 321 20.10 16.56 -7.25
CA GLU A 321 18.78 17.20 -7.13
C GLU A 321 18.81 18.47 -6.24
N ASN A 322 19.97 19.11 -6.03
CA ASN A 322 20.16 20.36 -5.27
C ASN A 322 19.75 20.27 -3.79
N TYR A 323 20.20 19.21 -3.12
CA TYR A 323 20.14 19.08 -1.66
C TYR A 323 21.32 18.26 -1.15
N THR A 324 21.63 18.41 0.13
CA THR A 324 22.67 17.65 0.83
C THR A 324 22.03 16.59 1.72
N ILE A 325 22.59 15.38 1.76
CA ILE A 325 22.19 14.30 2.67
C ILE A 325 23.33 14.09 3.66
N GLU A 326 23.05 14.19 4.96
CA GLU A 326 23.97 13.79 6.02
C GLU A 326 23.50 12.46 6.60
N LYS A 327 24.38 11.44 6.61
CA LYS A 327 24.17 10.20 7.37
C LYS A 327 24.76 10.39 8.75
N ILE A 328 23.90 10.33 9.77
CA ILE A 328 24.27 10.57 11.16
C ILE A 328 24.00 9.32 11.98
N THR A 329 24.86 9.06 12.96
CA THR A 329 24.55 8.11 14.03
C THR A 329 24.65 8.77 15.39
N PHE A 330 23.81 8.36 16.34
CA PHE A 330 23.84 8.81 17.74
C PHE A 330 23.30 7.73 18.67
N ASN A 331 23.65 7.79 19.96
CA ASN A 331 23.24 6.82 20.96
C ASN A 331 21.71 6.77 21.09
N ALA A 332 21.14 5.57 20.98
CA ALA A 332 19.76 5.30 21.34
C ALA A 332 19.58 5.41 22.86
N ALA A 333 18.33 5.52 23.33
CA ALA A 333 18.03 5.60 24.76
C ALA A 333 18.16 4.25 25.49
N TYR A 334 18.55 3.17 24.80
CA TYR A 334 18.52 1.80 25.30
C TYR A 334 19.63 0.93 24.72
N GLY A 335 19.92 -0.18 25.41
CA GLY A 335 20.62 -1.34 24.85
C GLY A 335 22.05 -1.14 24.35
N ASN A 336 22.71 -0.01 24.69
CA ASN A 336 23.96 0.44 24.06
C ASN A 336 23.88 0.45 22.52
N ASP A 337 22.69 0.68 21.97
CA ASP A 337 22.43 0.72 20.54
C ASP A 337 22.63 2.15 19.99
N ARG A 338 22.73 2.29 18.66
CA ARG A 338 22.80 3.59 17.98
C ARG A 338 21.69 3.72 16.95
N VAL A 339 21.06 4.89 16.93
CA VAL A 339 20.13 5.31 15.88
C VAL A 339 20.96 5.73 14.67
N ILE A 340 20.55 5.27 13.48
CA ILE A 340 21.02 5.79 12.20
C ILE A 340 19.95 6.78 11.72
N ALA A 341 20.33 7.95 11.25
CA ALA A 341 19.40 8.93 10.70
C ALA A 341 19.97 9.59 9.45
N TYR A 342 19.10 9.91 8.50
CA TYR A 342 19.45 10.64 7.29
C TYR A 342 18.79 12.01 7.32
N LEU A 343 19.59 13.08 7.38
CA LEU A 343 19.12 14.46 7.35
C LEU A 343 19.29 15.03 5.94
N PHE A 344 18.17 15.35 5.32
CA PHE A 344 18.11 15.97 3.99
C PHE A 344 17.99 17.49 4.18
N LEU A 345 19.02 18.21 3.74
CA LEU A 345 19.13 19.66 3.85
C LEU A 345 18.95 20.31 2.48
N PRO A 346 18.00 21.26 2.35
CA PRO A 346 17.74 21.92 1.08
C PRO A 346 18.84 22.92 0.72
N ASP A 347 19.29 22.95 -0.53
CA ASP A 347 20.26 23.95 -0.98
C ASP A 347 19.58 25.27 -1.39
N ASN A 348 18.26 25.29 -1.58
CA ASN A 348 17.49 26.40 -2.12
C ASN A 348 16.80 27.29 -1.06
N SER A 349 17.05 27.08 0.24
CA SER A 349 16.55 27.93 1.33
C SER A 349 17.64 28.24 2.35
N TYR A 350 17.42 29.27 3.18
CA TYR A 350 18.37 29.66 4.23
C TYR A 350 18.06 28.96 5.56
N PRO A 351 19.08 28.51 6.31
CA PRO A 351 18.90 28.08 7.70
C PRO A 351 18.52 29.26 8.61
N PRO A 352 17.97 29.01 9.81
CA PRO A 352 17.66 27.69 10.36
C PRO A 352 16.45 27.04 9.67
N PHE A 353 16.55 25.76 9.33
CA PHE A 353 15.55 25.04 8.53
C PHE A 353 14.40 24.54 9.39
N GLN A 354 13.18 24.71 8.88
CA GLN A 354 12.00 24.03 9.39
C GLN A 354 12.08 22.55 8.97
N THR A 355 11.84 21.64 9.89
CA THR A 355 12.15 20.22 9.70
C THR A 355 10.92 19.35 9.95
N LEU A 356 10.65 18.41 9.04
CA LEU A 356 9.73 17.31 9.29
C LEU A 356 10.51 16.03 9.57
N ILE A 357 10.17 15.34 10.67
CA ILE A 357 10.69 14.01 10.98
C ILE A 357 9.75 12.99 10.34
N PHE A 358 10.28 12.22 9.40
CA PHE A 358 9.52 11.23 8.64
C PHE A 358 9.41 9.90 9.40
N TYR A 359 8.19 9.37 9.46
CA TYR A 359 7.90 8.02 9.96
C TYR A 359 7.32 7.14 8.83
N PRO A 360 7.95 6.00 8.49
CA PRO A 360 7.62 5.22 7.31
C PRO A 360 6.39 4.29 7.48
N GLY A 361 5.95 3.68 6.37
CA GLY A 361 5.00 2.57 6.36
C GLY A 361 5.63 1.23 6.80
N LEU A 362 4.83 0.15 6.79
CA LEU A 362 5.28 -1.19 7.23
C LEU A 362 6.34 -1.83 6.31
N ASN A 363 6.45 -1.41 5.06
CA ASN A 363 7.51 -1.82 4.13
C ASN A 363 8.93 -1.58 4.68
N ALA A 364 9.10 -0.61 5.58
CA ALA A 364 10.37 -0.34 6.28
C ALA A 364 10.92 -1.56 7.04
N LEU A 365 10.06 -2.51 7.42
CA LEU A 365 10.44 -3.77 8.09
C LEU A 365 11.05 -4.80 7.15
N ALA A 366 10.93 -4.61 5.83
CA ALA A 366 11.41 -5.52 4.80
C ALA A 366 12.51 -4.92 3.91
N GLU A 367 12.51 -3.60 3.72
CA GLU A 367 13.57 -2.89 3.01
C GLU A 367 14.82 -2.80 3.87
N THR A 368 16.02 -2.90 3.27
CA THR A 368 17.30 -2.93 4.02
C THR A 368 18.14 -1.67 3.86
N ASN A 369 17.65 -0.67 3.13
CA ASN A 369 18.37 0.59 2.89
C ASN A 369 17.37 1.73 2.65
N LEU A 370 17.36 2.70 3.55
CA LEU A 370 16.42 3.83 3.50
C LEU A 370 16.61 4.69 2.24
N LEU A 371 17.85 4.96 1.82
CA LEU A 371 18.14 5.81 0.65
C LEU A 371 17.69 5.19 -0.68
N LYS A 372 17.43 3.88 -0.73
CA LYS A 372 16.91 3.18 -1.90
C LYS A 372 15.38 3.03 -1.89
N SER A 373 14.72 3.45 -0.81
CA SER A 373 13.28 3.34 -0.64
C SER A 373 12.56 4.30 -1.60
N THR A 374 11.84 3.74 -2.59
CA THR A 374 11.06 4.52 -3.55
C THR A 374 9.89 5.22 -2.87
N GLU A 375 9.28 4.59 -1.87
CA GLU A 375 8.18 5.16 -1.10
C GLU A 375 8.67 6.34 -0.24
N THR A 376 9.77 6.17 0.50
CA THR A 376 10.37 7.27 1.29
C THR A 376 10.67 8.46 0.39
N LYS A 377 11.29 8.24 -0.78
CA LYS A 377 11.55 9.32 -1.75
C LYS A 377 10.24 9.96 -2.23
N TRP A 378 9.26 9.15 -2.62
CA TRP A 378 7.97 9.62 -3.14
C TRP A 378 7.23 10.50 -2.13
N LEU A 379 7.31 10.14 -0.84
CA LEU A 379 6.67 10.85 0.28
C LEU A 379 7.43 12.09 0.74
N THR A 380 8.74 12.21 0.51
CA THR A 380 9.55 13.25 1.17
C THR A 380 10.27 14.20 0.22
N ASP A 381 10.56 13.82 -1.03
CA ASP A 381 11.47 14.61 -1.88
C ASP A 381 10.96 16.02 -2.20
N TYR A 382 9.63 16.19 -2.26
CA TYR A 382 9.01 17.48 -2.54
C TYR A 382 9.21 18.46 -1.39
N LEU A 383 9.32 18.00 -0.14
CA LEU A 383 9.56 18.85 1.03
C LEU A 383 10.94 19.51 0.92
N VAL A 384 11.95 18.72 0.58
CA VAL A 384 13.33 19.18 0.38
C VAL A 384 13.41 20.11 -0.82
N LYS A 385 12.76 19.75 -1.94
CA LYS A 385 12.67 20.61 -3.13
C LYS A 385 11.96 21.94 -2.87
N ASN A 386 11.10 22.01 -1.87
CA ASN A 386 10.42 23.24 -1.43
C ASN A 386 11.10 23.89 -0.22
N GLY A 387 12.36 23.53 0.07
CA GLY A 387 13.22 24.26 0.99
C GLY A 387 13.00 23.96 2.47
N ARG A 388 12.38 22.81 2.80
CA ARG A 388 12.26 22.28 4.17
C ARG A 388 13.27 21.16 4.38
N ALA A 389 13.85 21.06 5.57
CA ALA A 389 14.66 19.90 5.91
C ALA A 389 13.75 18.69 6.20
N VAL A 390 14.25 17.49 5.88
CA VAL A 390 13.58 16.24 6.24
C VAL A 390 14.55 15.38 7.02
N MET A 391 14.12 14.93 8.20
CA MET A 391 14.88 14.01 9.03
C MET A 391 14.25 12.62 8.95
N CYS A 392 14.99 11.64 8.45
CA CYS A 392 14.55 10.26 8.32
C CYS A 392 15.36 9.36 9.27
N PRO A 393 14.93 9.19 10.53
CA PRO A 393 15.54 8.21 11.42
C PRO A 393 15.22 6.78 10.96
N VAL A 394 16.20 5.90 11.08
CA VAL A 394 16.03 4.46 10.92
C VAL A 394 15.64 3.89 12.28
N TYR A 395 14.36 3.61 12.43
CA TYR A 395 13.81 3.02 13.65
C TYR A 395 14.34 1.59 13.86
N LYS A 396 14.44 1.15 15.11
CA LYS A 396 14.88 -0.21 15.44
C LYS A 396 14.08 -1.26 14.66
N GLY A 397 14.81 -2.18 14.03
CA GLY A 397 14.21 -3.27 13.25
C GLY A 397 13.71 -2.86 11.86
N THR A 398 14.07 -1.68 11.37
CA THR A 398 13.74 -1.18 10.02
C THR A 398 14.99 -0.88 9.21
N PHE A 399 14.90 -0.87 7.87
CA PHE A 399 15.96 -0.47 6.94
C PHE A 399 17.36 -0.99 7.32
N ASP A 400 18.31 -0.07 7.47
CA ASP A 400 19.70 -0.29 7.81
C ASP A 400 19.90 -0.89 9.23
N ARG A 401 18.85 -0.95 10.05
CA ARG A 401 18.83 -1.55 11.41
C ARG A 401 18.01 -2.84 11.49
N ILE A 402 17.71 -3.49 10.37
CA ILE A 402 17.18 -4.86 10.36
C ILE A 402 18.27 -5.83 10.83
N ASN A 403 17.92 -6.68 11.79
CA ASN A 403 18.78 -7.75 12.31
C ASN A 403 18.01 -9.07 12.31
N ASP A 404 18.55 -10.10 11.66
CA ASP A 404 17.92 -11.43 11.58
C ASP A 404 17.69 -12.08 12.95
N LYS A 405 18.40 -11.66 13.99
CA LYS A 405 18.25 -12.17 15.37
C LYS A 405 17.25 -11.37 16.22
N GLU A 406 16.90 -10.15 15.80
CA GLU A 406 16.05 -9.23 16.59
C GLU A 406 15.10 -8.50 15.64
N ARG A 407 14.00 -9.17 15.27
CA ARG A 407 12.97 -8.64 14.36
C ARG A 407 11.84 -7.97 15.13
N ALA A 408 11.32 -6.88 14.55
CA ALA A 408 10.17 -6.17 15.06
C ALA A 408 8.97 -7.10 15.26
N VAL A 409 8.28 -6.95 16.39
CA VAL A 409 7.06 -7.69 16.71
C VAL A 409 5.88 -6.72 16.70
N LEU A 410 4.90 -6.99 15.84
CA LEU A 410 3.76 -6.11 15.59
C LEU A 410 2.49 -6.47 16.37
N SER A 411 2.54 -7.46 17.26
CA SER A 411 1.37 -7.94 17.98
C SER A 411 1.72 -8.54 19.36
N GLY A 412 0.70 -8.73 20.18
CA GLY A 412 0.84 -9.31 21.52
C GLY A 412 1.60 -8.42 22.50
N ARG A 413 2.03 -8.99 23.63
CA ARG A 413 2.62 -8.22 24.74
C ARG A 413 3.95 -7.55 24.38
N GLN A 414 4.75 -8.20 23.52
CA GLN A 414 6.07 -7.70 23.10
C GLN A 414 5.97 -6.43 22.24
N LEU A 415 4.82 -6.17 21.61
CA LEU A 415 4.60 -4.93 20.85
C LEU A 415 4.87 -3.68 21.69
N THR A 416 4.53 -3.71 22.99
CA THR A 416 4.76 -2.56 23.88
C THR A 416 6.24 -2.19 23.97
N ASP A 417 7.13 -3.19 24.07
CA ASP A 417 8.57 -2.95 24.15
C ASP A 417 9.13 -2.38 22.83
N TRP A 418 8.53 -2.75 21.70
CA TRP A 418 8.89 -2.20 20.39
C TRP A 418 8.40 -0.76 20.21
N ILE A 419 7.16 -0.46 20.62
CA ILE A 419 6.63 0.91 20.61
C ILE A 419 7.50 1.82 21.48
N ILE A 420 7.93 1.37 22.65
CA ILE A 420 8.85 2.14 23.51
C ILE A 420 10.13 2.49 22.76
N LYS A 421 10.78 1.50 22.14
CA LYS A 421 12.02 1.72 21.36
C LYS A 421 11.80 2.70 20.20
N TRP A 422 10.70 2.59 19.47
CA TRP A 422 10.41 3.49 18.34
C TRP A 422 10.11 4.92 18.78
N VAL A 423 9.36 5.09 19.87
CA VAL A 423 9.13 6.42 20.48
C VAL A 423 10.45 7.01 20.96
N GLN A 424 11.29 6.21 21.63
CA GLN A 424 12.60 6.66 22.11
C GLN A 424 13.57 6.99 20.96
N ASP A 425 13.60 6.20 19.88
CA ASP A 425 14.37 6.54 18.67
C ASP A 425 13.90 7.88 18.09
N PHE A 426 12.58 8.14 18.06
CA PHE A 426 12.02 9.41 17.62
C PHE A 426 12.48 10.56 18.53
N SER A 427 12.30 10.45 19.84
CA SER A 427 12.65 11.51 20.79
C SER A 427 14.16 11.78 20.82
N ARG A 428 15.01 10.74 20.70
CA ARG A 428 16.47 10.92 20.51
C ARG A 428 16.82 11.64 19.22
N THR A 429 16.02 11.47 18.17
CA THR A 429 16.17 12.22 16.92
C THR A 429 15.83 13.71 17.12
N VAL A 430 14.80 14.01 17.92
CA VAL A 430 14.50 15.40 18.33
C VAL A 430 15.65 15.98 19.16
N ASP A 431 16.18 15.23 20.14
CA ASP A 431 17.35 15.64 20.94
C ASP A 431 18.52 16.03 20.03
N TYR A 432 18.82 15.22 19.00
CA TYR A 432 19.87 15.53 18.03
C TYR A 432 19.58 16.81 17.24
N LEU A 433 18.37 16.98 16.72
CA LEU A 433 17.99 18.19 15.98
C LEU A 433 18.10 19.47 16.82
N GLU A 434 17.82 19.41 18.13
CA GLU A 434 17.99 20.56 19.02
C GLU A 434 19.46 20.98 19.23
N THR A 435 20.42 20.10 18.93
CA THR A 435 21.86 20.44 18.96
C THR A 435 22.35 21.18 17.72
N ARG A 436 21.56 21.17 16.64
CA ARG A 436 21.93 21.74 15.33
C ARG A 436 21.61 23.24 15.29
N THR A 437 22.60 24.05 14.89
CA THR A 437 22.44 25.50 14.75
C THR A 437 21.75 25.92 13.46
N ASP A 438 21.74 25.03 12.46
CA ASP A 438 21.10 25.21 11.16
C ASP A 438 19.67 24.65 11.12
N ILE A 439 19.13 24.15 12.24
CA ILE A 439 17.75 23.68 12.37
C ILE A 439 16.95 24.64 13.27
N ASP A 440 15.72 24.95 12.87
CA ASP A 440 14.81 25.75 13.67
C ASP A 440 14.10 24.83 14.68
N LYS A 441 14.64 24.77 15.90
CA LYS A 441 14.10 23.93 16.98
C LYS A 441 12.64 24.23 17.37
N ASN A 442 12.09 25.39 17.01
CA ASN A 442 10.68 25.71 17.27
C ASN A 442 9.74 25.23 16.16
N ASN A 443 10.30 24.70 15.07
CA ASN A 443 9.60 24.27 13.87
C ASN A 443 10.06 22.86 13.45
N ILE A 444 9.93 21.91 14.38
CA ILE A 444 10.07 20.48 14.15
C ILE A 444 8.66 19.87 14.09
N GLY A 445 8.31 19.15 13.03
CA GLY A 445 7.00 18.50 12.87
C GLY A 445 7.08 17.00 12.67
N TYR A 446 5.97 16.31 12.97
CA TYR A 446 5.79 14.90 12.67
C TYR A 446 5.16 14.71 11.29
N TYR A 447 5.69 13.79 10.49
CA TYR A 447 5.14 13.42 9.19
C TYR A 447 5.18 11.91 9.00
N GLY A 448 4.02 11.25 9.08
CA GLY A 448 3.90 9.80 9.04
C GLY A 448 2.97 9.31 7.94
N SER A 449 3.30 8.16 7.33
CA SER A 449 2.47 7.48 6.34
C SER A 449 2.10 6.07 6.81
N SER A 450 0.84 5.67 6.66
CA SER A 450 0.36 4.31 6.98
C SER A 450 0.66 3.91 8.43
N TRP A 451 1.64 3.02 8.67
CA TRP A 451 2.16 2.72 10.00
C TRP A 451 2.64 3.97 10.76
N GLY A 452 3.29 4.91 10.06
CA GLY A 452 3.58 6.23 10.60
C GLY A 452 2.33 7.06 10.88
N GLY A 453 1.26 6.91 10.11
CA GLY A 453 -0.04 7.51 10.41
C GLY A 453 -0.59 7.05 11.77
N LEU A 454 -0.50 5.75 12.04
CA LEU A 454 -0.85 5.15 13.35
C LEU A 454 0.08 5.61 14.48
N MET A 455 1.40 5.64 14.24
CA MET A 455 2.37 6.10 15.24
C MET A 455 2.25 7.59 15.53
N GLY A 456 1.71 8.37 14.60
CA GLY A 456 1.28 9.76 14.80
C GLY A 456 0.07 9.91 15.73
N GLY A 457 -0.57 8.81 16.15
CA GLY A 457 -1.53 8.74 17.25
C GLY A 457 -0.89 8.54 18.63
N ILE A 458 0.42 8.27 18.69
CA ILE A 458 1.19 8.02 19.92
C ILE A 458 2.23 9.11 20.14
N ILE A 459 3.15 9.29 19.18
CA ILE A 459 4.35 10.12 19.35
C ILE A 459 4.01 11.57 19.71
N PRO A 460 3.09 12.26 19.01
CA PRO A 460 2.72 13.63 19.36
C PRO A 460 1.99 13.79 20.70
N ALA A 461 1.55 12.69 21.33
CA ALA A 461 0.94 12.71 22.66
C ALA A 461 1.98 12.62 23.80
N VAL A 462 3.23 12.28 23.45
CA VAL A 462 4.32 12.02 24.42
C VAL A 462 5.61 12.80 24.09
N GLU A 463 5.61 13.56 22.99
CA GLU A 463 6.71 14.41 22.55
C GLU A 463 6.20 15.85 22.32
N ASP A 464 6.31 16.68 23.35
CA ASP A 464 5.74 18.04 23.39
C ASP A 464 6.52 19.06 22.53
N ARG A 465 7.71 18.70 22.03
CA ARG A 465 8.54 19.58 21.18
C ARG A 465 8.07 19.70 19.74
N LEU A 466 7.03 18.94 19.35
CA LEU A 466 6.50 18.94 17.99
C LEU A 466 5.53 20.08 17.72
N LYS A 467 5.63 20.66 16.52
CA LYS A 467 4.84 21.82 16.09
C LYS A 467 3.57 21.44 15.33
N VAL A 468 3.63 20.38 14.52
CA VAL A 468 2.53 19.89 13.67
C VAL A 468 2.56 18.37 13.62
N ASN A 469 1.38 17.78 13.36
CA ASN A 469 1.19 16.36 13.10
C ASN A 469 0.58 16.19 11.70
N ILE A 470 1.25 15.46 10.81
CA ILE A 470 0.77 15.26 9.44
C ILE A 470 0.71 13.76 9.17
N LEU A 471 -0.49 13.24 8.91
CA LEU A 471 -0.79 11.82 8.77
C LEU A 471 -1.31 11.55 7.36
N ILE A 472 -0.60 10.71 6.62
CA ILE A 472 -1.01 10.20 5.31
C ILE A 472 -1.52 8.78 5.49
N VAL A 473 -2.76 8.52 5.09
CA VAL A 473 -3.44 7.21 5.17
C VAL A 473 -3.29 6.55 6.56
N GLY A 474 -3.53 7.33 7.62
CA GLY A 474 -3.43 6.89 9.01
C GLY A 474 -4.78 6.77 9.72
N GLY A 475 -4.83 6.00 10.80
CA GLY A 475 -6.02 5.83 11.63
C GLY A 475 -5.73 4.93 12.82
N PHE A 476 -6.79 4.48 13.50
CA PHE A 476 -6.66 3.44 14.51
C PHE A 476 -6.46 2.06 13.87
N ALA A 477 -5.40 1.36 14.26
CA ALA A 477 -5.32 -0.09 14.12
C ALA A 477 -4.64 -0.65 15.38
N GLY A 478 -5.24 -1.67 16.00
CA GLY A 478 -4.69 -2.32 17.18
C GLY A 478 -5.46 -2.07 18.50
N PRO A 479 -4.77 -1.98 19.65
CA PRO A 479 -5.44 -1.96 20.96
C PRO A 479 -6.23 -0.67 21.22
N SER A 480 -7.41 -0.81 21.82
CA SER A 480 -8.31 0.29 22.17
C SER A 480 -7.67 1.40 23.03
N GLU A 481 -6.61 1.06 23.77
CA GLU A 481 -5.85 1.95 24.64
C GLU A 481 -5.24 3.15 23.89
N MET A 482 -5.01 3.02 22.58
CA MET A 482 -4.55 4.13 21.71
C MET A 482 -5.50 5.33 21.71
N VAL A 483 -6.78 5.13 21.99
CA VAL A 483 -7.74 6.24 22.11
C VAL A 483 -7.30 7.24 23.19
N SER A 484 -6.63 6.76 24.23
CA SER A 484 -6.11 7.62 25.31
C SER A 484 -4.92 8.46 24.90
N THR A 485 -4.07 8.01 23.96
CA THR A 485 -2.97 8.82 23.43
C THR A 485 -3.49 9.84 22.43
N VAL A 486 -4.35 9.43 21.50
CA VAL A 486 -4.92 10.30 20.47
C VAL A 486 -5.68 11.49 21.07
N SER A 487 -6.42 11.29 22.16
CA SER A 487 -7.16 12.37 22.85
C SER A 487 -6.29 13.45 23.48
N ARG A 488 -4.99 13.21 23.58
CA ARG A 488 -4.00 14.12 24.19
C ARG A 488 -3.12 14.81 23.18
N ILE A 489 -3.21 14.47 21.89
CA ILE A 489 -2.56 15.24 20.83
C ILE A 489 -3.24 16.60 20.74
N LYS A 490 -2.52 17.68 21.07
CA LYS A 490 -3.06 19.06 21.06
C LYS A 490 -2.54 19.91 19.90
N ILE A 491 -1.51 19.44 19.21
CA ILE A 491 -0.87 20.19 18.13
C ILE A 491 -1.71 20.12 16.83
N PRO A 492 -1.57 21.09 15.92
CA PRO A 492 -2.29 21.09 14.65
C PRO A 492 -2.09 19.79 13.88
N THR A 493 -3.19 19.12 13.51
CA THR A 493 -3.16 17.80 12.87
C THR A 493 -3.84 17.79 11.50
N LEU A 494 -3.10 17.40 10.46
CA LEU A 494 -3.64 17.12 9.12
C LEU A 494 -3.74 15.62 8.90
N MET A 495 -4.90 15.16 8.43
CA MET A 495 -5.13 13.79 8.00
C MET A 495 -5.59 13.75 6.54
N LEU A 496 -4.90 12.97 5.70
CA LEU A 496 -5.27 12.73 4.31
C LEU A 496 -5.53 11.24 4.13
N ASN A 497 -6.77 10.83 3.85
CA ASN A 497 -7.16 9.42 3.81
C ASN A 497 -8.00 9.10 2.58
N GLY A 498 -7.87 7.88 2.07
CA GLY A 498 -8.82 7.38 1.09
C GLY A 498 -10.08 6.84 1.77
N LYS A 499 -11.21 7.03 1.10
CA LYS A 499 -12.53 6.59 1.55
C LYS A 499 -12.67 5.07 1.58
N TYR A 500 -11.96 4.39 0.67
CA TYR A 500 -12.05 2.95 0.46
C TYR A 500 -10.91 2.18 1.13
N ASP A 501 -10.07 2.89 1.89
CA ASP A 501 -8.95 2.35 2.64
C ASP A 501 -9.37 1.14 3.48
N ALA A 502 -8.84 -0.02 3.12
CA ALA A 502 -9.16 -1.27 3.78
C ALA A 502 -8.27 -1.54 5.02
N THR A 503 -7.13 -0.85 5.12
CA THR A 503 -6.20 -0.94 6.25
C THR A 503 -6.67 -0.07 7.41
N PHE A 504 -7.15 1.13 7.11
CA PHE A 504 -7.81 2.04 8.04
C PHE A 504 -9.21 2.41 7.53
N PRO A 505 -10.23 1.56 7.77
CA PRO A 505 -11.57 1.83 7.26
C PRO A 505 -12.12 3.16 7.77
N LEU A 506 -12.70 3.95 6.87
CA LEU A 506 -13.12 5.32 7.14
C LEU A 506 -14.00 5.44 8.41
N GLU A 507 -15.05 4.63 8.48
CA GLU A 507 -16.07 4.71 9.53
C GLU A 507 -15.61 4.15 10.88
N SER A 508 -14.90 3.02 10.87
CA SER A 508 -14.51 2.34 12.11
C SER A 508 -13.14 2.75 12.64
N SER A 509 -12.28 3.35 11.82
CA SER A 509 -10.90 3.69 12.18
C SER A 509 -10.62 5.19 12.06
N VAL A 510 -10.75 5.76 10.86
CA VAL A 510 -10.29 7.13 10.56
C VAL A 510 -11.15 8.19 11.24
N LEU A 511 -12.47 8.09 11.11
CA LEU A 511 -13.40 9.04 11.72
C LEU A 511 -13.31 9.02 13.25
N PRO A 512 -13.31 7.86 13.94
CA PRO A 512 -13.03 7.82 15.37
C PRO A 512 -11.69 8.44 15.73
N PHE A 513 -10.61 8.13 15.01
CA PHE A 513 -9.30 8.73 15.27
C PHE A 513 -9.36 10.26 15.21
N TYR A 514 -9.90 10.82 14.14
CA TYR A 514 -10.04 12.27 13.96
C TYR A 514 -10.94 12.92 15.04
N ASN A 515 -12.03 12.24 15.41
CA ASN A 515 -12.97 12.73 16.41
C ASN A 515 -12.36 12.71 17.81
N PHE A 516 -11.52 11.72 18.13
CA PHE A 516 -10.83 11.66 19.41
C PHE A 516 -9.69 12.65 19.53
N LEU A 517 -9.10 13.16 18.44
CA LEU A 517 -8.00 14.12 18.50
C LEU A 517 -8.29 15.25 19.49
N GLY A 518 -7.36 15.43 20.43
CA GLY A 518 -7.40 16.52 21.40
C GLY A 518 -7.14 17.91 20.78
N THR A 519 -6.75 17.96 19.51
CA THR A 519 -6.44 19.15 18.73
C THR A 519 -7.68 20.04 18.60
N PRO A 520 -7.56 21.37 18.78
CA PRO A 520 -8.67 22.30 18.58
C PRO A 520 -9.29 22.15 17.17
N GLU A 521 -10.61 22.28 17.06
CA GLU A 521 -11.34 22.05 15.78
C GLU A 521 -10.80 22.90 14.61
N LYS A 522 -10.44 24.16 14.88
CA LYS A 522 -9.84 25.07 13.89
C LYS A 522 -8.44 24.65 13.40
N ASP A 523 -7.81 23.74 14.14
CA ASP A 523 -6.43 23.28 13.98
C ASP A 523 -6.32 21.80 13.63
N LYS A 524 -7.43 21.11 13.36
CA LYS A 524 -7.42 19.77 12.76
C LYS A 524 -8.20 19.74 11.45
N ASN A 525 -7.69 19.02 10.46
CA ASN A 525 -8.36 18.86 9.16
C ASN A 525 -8.26 17.41 8.67
N LEU A 526 -9.38 16.87 8.22
CA LEU A 526 -9.47 15.55 7.59
C LEU A 526 -9.96 15.72 6.16
N ILE A 527 -9.15 15.29 5.19
CA ILE A 527 -9.51 15.32 3.77
C ILE A 527 -9.66 13.89 3.28
N ILE A 528 -10.83 13.58 2.75
CA ILE A 528 -11.19 12.25 2.24
C ILE A 528 -11.16 12.25 0.72
N TYR A 529 -10.44 11.29 0.16
CA TYR A 529 -10.27 11.08 -1.27
C TYR A 529 -11.06 9.85 -1.73
N GLU A 530 -11.57 9.86 -2.96
CA GLU A 530 -12.21 8.70 -3.61
C GLU A 530 -11.14 7.67 -4.06
N THR A 531 -10.34 7.21 -3.10
CA THR A 531 -9.19 6.31 -3.26
C THR A 531 -9.18 5.27 -2.14
N ASP A 532 -8.33 4.25 -2.28
CA ASP A 532 -8.08 3.23 -1.25
C ASP A 532 -7.01 3.71 -0.24
N HIS A 533 -6.13 2.84 0.27
CA HIS A 533 -4.99 3.13 1.15
C HIS A 533 -3.89 3.97 0.45
N TYR A 534 -4.29 5.07 -0.18
CA TYR A 534 -3.49 5.92 -1.04
C TYR A 534 -4.12 7.32 -1.13
N VAL A 535 -3.29 8.35 -1.33
CA VAL A 535 -3.72 9.71 -1.68
C VAL A 535 -2.98 10.14 -2.93
N GLN A 536 -3.67 10.79 -3.87
CA GLN A 536 -3.05 11.29 -5.10
C GLN A 536 -1.89 12.23 -4.76
N ARG A 537 -0.73 11.98 -5.38
CA ARG A 537 0.52 12.66 -5.01
C ARG A 537 0.42 14.18 -5.03
N ASN A 538 -0.18 14.75 -6.07
CA ASN A 538 -0.25 16.20 -6.23
C ASN A 538 -1.15 16.84 -5.17
N ASP A 539 -2.26 16.18 -4.82
CA ASP A 539 -3.14 16.63 -3.76
C ASP A 539 -2.44 16.54 -2.41
N MET A 540 -1.76 15.42 -2.13
CA MET A 540 -0.93 15.29 -0.93
C MET A 540 0.10 16.43 -0.83
N ILE A 541 0.87 16.69 -1.89
CA ILE A 541 1.87 17.76 -1.91
C ILE A 541 1.22 19.12 -1.62
N LYS A 542 0.10 19.42 -2.28
CA LYS A 542 -0.65 20.67 -2.10
C LYS A 542 -1.06 20.88 -0.65
N GLU A 543 -1.70 19.88 -0.05
CA GLU A 543 -2.26 20.00 1.30
C GLU A 543 -1.16 20.00 2.37
N VAL A 544 -0.10 19.17 2.22
CA VAL A 544 1.02 19.14 3.16
C VAL A 544 1.80 20.46 3.15
N LEU A 545 2.15 21.00 1.97
CA LEU A 545 2.88 22.27 1.90
C LEU A 545 2.05 23.43 2.48
N ALA A 546 0.75 23.50 2.15
CA ALA A 546 -0.14 24.51 2.70
C ALA A 546 -0.26 24.42 4.24
N TRP A 547 -0.31 23.20 4.78
CA TRP A 547 -0.35 22.99 6.23
C TRP A 547 0.93 23.44 6.93
N CYS A 548 2.08 23.08 6.36
CA CYS A 548 3.37 23.53 6.88
C CYS A 548 3.48 25.06 6.83
N ASP A 549 3.08 25.70 5.73
CA ASP A 549 3.14 27.16 5.61
C ASP A 549 2.22 27.87 6.60
N LYS A 550 1.04 27.30 6.90
CA LYS A 550 0.10 27.83 7.90
C LYS A 550 0.65 27.79 9.32
N TYR A 551 1.26 26.67 9.73
CA TYR A 551 1.59 26.42 11.15
C TYR A 551 3.07 26.55 11.50
N MET A 552 3.96 26.32 10.55
CA MET A 552 5.40 26.49 10.69
C MET A 552 5.87 27.80 10.04
N GLY A 553 5.06 28.39 9.16
CA GLY A 553 5.39 29.60 8.40
C GLY A 553 5.99 29.25 7.03
N PRO A 554 5.98 30.20 6.08
CA PRO A 554 6.55 29.98 4.75
C PRO A 554 8.07 29.84 4.80
N VAL A 555 8.59 29.03 3.88
CA VAL A 555 10.04 28.87 3.69
C VAL A 555 10.67 30.18 3.22
N ARG A 556 11.92 30.44 3.61
CA ARG A 556 12.74 31.55 3.12
C ARG A 556 13.60 31.08 1.94
N PRO A 557 13.12 31.21 0.69
CA PRO A 557 13.90 30.77 -0.46
C PRO A 557 15.19 31.61 -0.56
N LYS A 558 16.29 30.97 -0.96
CA LYS A 558 17.43 31.68 -1.53
C LYS A 558 16.93 32.23 -2.86
N SER A 559 16.51 33.50 -2.88
CA SER A 559 16.17 34.17 -4.11
C SER A 559 17.32 34.00 -5.10
N ASN A 560 17.04 33.45 -6.29
CA ASN A 560 17.82 33.81 -7.46
C ASN A 560 17.57 35.31 -7.66
N VAL A 561 18.40 36.15 -7.03
CA VAL A 561 18.52 37.56 -7.41
C VAL A 561 19.40 37.55 -8.65
N PRO A 562 18.88 38.08 -9.77
CA PRO A 562 18.40 37.36 -10.95
C PRO A 562 19.41 36.44 -11.63
#